data_AF-A0A803QLY9-F1
#
_entry.id   AF-A0A803QLY9-F1
#
_cell.length_a   1.000
_cell.length_b   1.000
_cell.length_c   1.000
_cell.angle_alpha   90.00
_cell.angle_beta   90.00
_cell.angle_gamma   90.00
#
_symmetry.space_group_name_H-M   'P 1'
#
loop_
_entity.id
_entity.type
_entity.pdbx_description
1 polymer ?
#
loop_
_entity_poly.entity_id
_entity_poly.type
_entity_poly.pdbx_seq_one_letter_code
_entity_poly.pdbx_strand_id
1 'polypeptide(L)'
;MAAQIWDCKKQVIPFIAMAAMECINVGLNTLYKAASTKGLSYFVFVTYSYAFGSITLLPLLFIFPRRGGLPPFTTSIFYRIVLLSVIGFGGNMCIFKGIEYSSPTLATAMSNLSPAFTFVLAVIFRMETLDFRRSSTIAKTIGTLLSISGALIAILYKGTKIFSSPSKETPFSVFDYSLRTSQPNWVLGGLLLVAFCVLVSIWYILQQLLELL
;
A
#
# COMPACT_ATOMS: atom_id res chain seq x y z
N MET A 1 -27.36 21.85 15.95
CA MET A 1 -26.03 22.37 15.56
C MET A 1 -24.88 21.48 16.03
N ALA A 2 -24.73 21.17 17.34
CA ALA A 2 -23.67 20.27 17.83
C ALA A 2 -23.71 18.84 17.24
N ALA A 3 -24.89 18.27 17.01
CA ALA A 3 -25.04 16.97 16.35
C ALA A 3 -24.61 16.97 14.88
N GLN A 4 -24.90 18.04 14.13
CA GLN A 4 -24.44 18.22 12.74
C GLN A 4 -22.92 18.43 12.66
N ILE A 5 -22.33 19.17 13.62
CA ILE A 5 -20.88 19.36 13.70
C ILE A 5 -20.19 18.03 14.06
N TRP A 6 -20.78 17.25 14.96
CA TRP A 6 -20.29 15.92 15.31
C TRP A 6 -20.31 14.97 14.10
N ASP A 7 -21.39 15.00 13.32
CA ASP A 7 -21.56 14.15 12.14
C ASP A 7 -20.60 14.57 11.00
N CYS A 8 -20.42 15.88 10.79
CA CYS A 8 -19.43 16.40 9.84
C CYS A 8 -17.99 16.04 10.26
N LYS A 9 -17.65 16.16 11.56
CA LYS A 9 -16.35 15.74 12.08
C LYS A 9 -16.13 14.23 11.89
N LYS A 10 -17.15 13.41 12.11
CA LYS A 10 -17.11 11.96 11.89
C LYS A 10 -16.90 11.59 10.41
N GLN A 11 -17.43 12.38 9.48
CA GLN A 11 -17.22 12.21 8.05
C GLN A 11 -15.85 12.70 7.57
N VAL A 12 -15.29 13.76 8.15
CA VAL A 12 -13.98 14.32 7.74
C VAL A 12 -12.79 13.50 8.25
N ILE A 13 -12.89 12.90 9.44
CA ILE A 13 -11.83 12.06 10.04
C ILE A 13 -11.28 10.99 9.08
N PRO A 14 -12.10 10.15 8.42
CA PRO A 14 -11.58 9.13 7.50
C PRO A 14 -10.85 9.73 6.30
N PHE A 15 -11.25 10.91 5.78
CA PHE A 15 -10.53 11.55 4.68
C PHE A 15 -9.15 12.05 5.12
N ILE A 16 -9.05 12.67 6.30
CA ILE A 16 -7.76 13.09 6.86
C ILE A 16 -6.87 11.87 7.13
N ALA A 17 -7.44 10.79 7.67
CA ALA A 17 -6.72 9.55 7.89
C ALA A 17 -6.20 8.93 6.58
N MET A 18 -7.02 8.90 5.53
CA MET A 18 -6.60 8.42 4.20
C MET A 18 -5.47 9.28 3.61
N ALA A 19 -5.58 10.61 3.68
CA ALA A 19 -4.53 11.51 3.21
C ALA A 19 -3.22 11.32 3.98
N ALA A 20 -3.30 11.20 5.32
CA ALA A 20 -2.13 10.95 6.16
C ALA A 20 -1.48 9.59 5.83
N MET A 21 -2.29 8.53 5.64
CA MET A 21 -1.79 7.22 5.25
C MET A 21 -1.06 7.24 3.90
N GLU A 22 -1.59 7.97 2.91
CA GLU A 22 -0.92 8.15 1.62
C GLU A 22 0.40 8.92 1.74
N CYS A 23 0.42 10.00 2.53
CA CYS A 23 1.66 10.73 2.81
C CYS A 23 2.72 9.84 3.47
N ILE A 24 2.31 9.00 4.43
CA ILE A 24 3.20 8.04 5.10
C ILE A 24 3.69 6.99 4.09
N ASN A 25 2.81 6.45 3.25
CA ASN A 25 3.16 5.45 2.24
C ASN A 25 4.20 5.99 1.24
N VAL A 26 3.97 7.20 0.71
CA VAL A 26 4.90 7.88 -0.20
C VAL A 26 6.23 8.18 0.49
N GLY A 27 6.18 8.69 1.72
CA GLY A 27 7.37 8.94 2.54
C GLY A 27 8.19 7.69 2.80
N LEU A 28 7.54 6.58 3.19
CA LEU A 28 8.18 5.30 3.47
C LEU A 28 8.86 4.72 2.24
N ASN A 29 8.17 4.69 1.10
CA ASN A 29 8.72 4.16 -0.15
C ASN A 29 9.93 4.98 -0.62
N THR A 30 9.86 6.30 -0.49
CA THR A 30 10.97 7.21 -0.82
C THR A 30 12.15 7.03 0.13
N LEU A 31 11.90 6.95 1.44
CA LEU A 31 12.91 6.72 2.46
C LEU A 31 13.60 5.37 2.25
N TYR A 32 12.83 4.32 1.99
CA TYR A 32 13.36 3.00 1.67
C TYR A 32 14.25 3.04 0.44
N LYS A 33 13.81 3.65 -0.67
CA LYS A 33 14.64 3.79 -1.87
C LYS A 33 15.94 4.55 -1.58
N ALA A 34 15.88 5.62 -0.78
CA ALA A 34 17.06 6.40 -0.40
C ALA A 34 18.02 5.63 0.53
N ALA A 35 17.50 4.71 1.34
CA ALA A 35 18.31 3.86 2.22
C ALA A 35 18.90 2.67 1.45
N SER A 36 18.14 2.07 0.53
CA SER A 36 18.59 0.92 -0.26
C SER A 36 19.71 1.29 -1.23
N THR A 37 19.71 2.50 -1.78
CA THR A 37 20.83 3.01 -2.62
C THR A 37 22.12 3.21 -1.82
N LYS A 38 22.04 3.34 -0.50
CA LYS A 38 23.20 3.36 0.41
C LYS A 38 23.62 1.96 0.87
N GLY A 39 23.03 0.90 0.31
CA GLY A 39 23.37 -0.50 0.61
C GLY A 39 22.56 -1.13 1.74
N LEU A 40 21.48 -0.48 2.22
CA LEU A 40 20.60 -1.09 3.22
C LEU A 40 19.84 -2.27 2.62
N SER A 41 20.01 -3.46 3.22
CA SER A 41 19.26 -4.66 2.83
C SER A 41 17.79 -4.58 3.26
N TYR A 42 16.90 -5.07 2.39
CA TYR A 42 15.47 -5.23 2.64
C TYR A 42 15.17 -5.90 3.99
N PHE A 43 15.83 -7.04 4.28
CA PHE A 43 15.59 -7.80 5.49
C PHE A 43 15.87 -6.97 6.73
N VAL A 44 16.96 -6.19 6.71
CA VAL A 44 17.35 -5.32 7.81
C VAL A 44 16.29 -4.24 8.02
N PHE A 45 15.87 -3.56 6.94
CA PHE A 45 14.83 -2.52 7.01
C PHE A 45 13.52 -3.04 7.60
N VAL A 46 13.06 -4.19 7.12
CA VAL A 46 11.79 -4.80 7.56
C VAL A 46 11.86 -5.29 9.00
N THR A 47 12.95 -5.96 9.39
CA THR A 47 13.14 -6.43 10.77
C THR A 47 13.12 -5.26 11.76
N TYR A 48 13.83 -4.17 11.47
CA TYR A 48 13.81 -2.98 12.34
C TYR A 48 12.42 -2.33 12.38
N SER A 49 11.72 -2.24 11.25
CA SER A 49 10.38 -1.64 11.18
C SER A 49 9.37 -2.43 12.02
N TYR A 50 9.36 -3.76 11.90
CA TYR A 50 8.48 -4.60 12.71
C TYR A 50 8.86 -4.60 14.18
N ALA A 51 10.15 -4.63 14.52
CA ALA A 51 10.61 -4.54 15.91
C ALA A 51 10.14 -3.23 16.55
N PHE A 52 10.33 -2.10 15.87
CA PHE A 52 9.87 -0.80 16.34
C PHE A 52 8.33 -0.76 16.49
N GLY A 53 7.60 -1.31 15.52
CA GLY A 53 6.15 -1.45 15.58
C GLY A 53 5.69 -2.27 16.79
N SER A 54 6.31 -3.42 17.05
CA SER A 54 6.01 -4.26 18.21
C SER A 54 6.31 -3.56 19.54
N ILE A 55 7.47 -2.91 19.66
CA ILE A 55 7.87 -2.17 20.87
C ILE A 55 6.91 -1.01 21.14
N THR A 56 6.40 -0.36 20.08
CA THR A 56 5.46 0.76 20.22
C THR A 56 4.04 0.29 20.54
N LEU A 57 3.59 -0.82 19.95
CA LEU A 57 2.24 -1.37 20.18
C LEU A 57 2.12 -2.05 21.55
N LEU A 58 3.19 -2.66 22.04
CA LEU A 58 3.22 -3.36 23.33
C LEU A 58 2.74 -2.50 24.52
N PRO A 59 3.27 -1.28 24.78
CA PRO A 59 2.76 -0.42 25.85
C PRO A 59 1.35 0.10 25.56
N LEU A 60 1.00 0.30 24.29
CA LEU A 60 -0.34 0.77 23.90
C LEU A 60 -1.44 -0.22 24.32
N LEU A 61 -1.16 -1.52 24.27
CA LEU A 61 -2.06 -2.58 24.75
C LEU A 61 -2.37 -2.47 26.26
N PHE A 62 -1.39 -2.04 27.07
CA PHE A 62 -1.58 -1.86 28.50
C PHE A 62 -2.33 -0.55 28.84
N ILE A 63 -2.10 0.50 28.07
CA ILE A 63 -2.75 1.81 28.27
C ILE A 63 -4.21 1.78 27.83
N PHE A 64 -4.54 1.03 26.77
CA PHE A 64 -5.91 0.86 26.27
C PHE A 64 -6.43 -0.57 26.54
N PRO A 65 -6.79 -0.89 27.79
CA PRO A 65 -7.30 -2.20 28.14
C PRO A 65 -8.55 -2.54 27.33
N ARG A 66 -8.53 -3.70 26.68
CA ARG A 66 -9.59 -4.20 25.81
C ARG A 66 -10.85 -4.45 26.64
N ARG A 67 -11.97 -3.80 26.28
CA ARG A 67 -13.26 -3.93 26.99
C ARG A 67 -14.00 -5.25 26.75
N GLY A 68 -13.55 -6.06 25.79
CA GLY A 68 -14.04 -7.43 25.56
C GLY A 68 -12.87 -8.39 25.65
N GLY A 69 -13.03 -9.50 26.38
CA GLY A 69 -12.00 -10.51 26.59
C GLY A 69 -11.35 -10.98 25.28
N LEU A 70 -10.11 -11.47 25.37
CA LEU A 70 -9.42 -11.99 24.18
C LEU A 70 -10.17 -13.24 23.68
N PRO A 71 -10.44 -13.34 22.36
CA PRO A 71 -11.00 -14.56 21.80
C PRO A 71 -10.06 -15.73 22.12
N PRO A 72 -10.59 -16.91 22.47
CA PRO A 72 -9.78 -18.06 22.80
C PRO A 72 -8.87 -18.41 21.61
N PHE A 73 -7.59 -18.64 21.90
CA PHE A 73 -6.60 -18.96 20.88
C PHE A 73 -6.83 -20.39 20.39
N THR A 74 -7.60 -20.55 19.30
CA THR A 74 -7.82 -21.86 18.68
C THR A 74 -6.74 -22.16 17.65
N THR A 75 -6.46 -23.44 17.43
CA THR A 75 -5.49 -23.91 16.41
C THR A 75 -5.87 -23.46 15.00
N SER A 76 -7.16 -23.31 14.71
CA SER A 76 -7.66 -22.78 13.44
C SER A 76 -7.24 -21.32 13.23
N ILE A 77 -7.38 -20.47 14.26
CA ILE A 77 -6.97 -19.06 14.19
C ILE A 77 -5.46 -18.95 13.99
N PHE A 78 -4.67 -19.80 14.66
CA PHE A 78 -3.22 -19.84 14.47
C PHE A 78 -2.84 -20.09 13.01
N TYR A 79 -3.40 -21.14 12.38
CA TYR A 79 -3.12 -21.44 10.98
C TYR A 79 -3.50 -20.28 10.06
N ARG A 80 -4.64 -19.63 10.30
CA ARG A 80 -5.07 -18.46 9.51
C ARG A 80 -4.11 -17.28 9.67
N ILE A 81 -3.65 -16.98 10.89
CA ILE A 81 -2.64 -15.93 11.13
C ILE A 81 -1.35 -16.24 10.37
N VAL A 82 -0.88 -17.49 10.43
CA VAL A 82 0.33 -17.92 9.69
C VAL A 82 0.13 -17.73 8.17
N LEU A 83 -1.01 -18.16 7.64
CA LEU A 83 -1.33 -18.06 6.22
C LEU A 83 -1.40 -16.60 5.76
N LEU A 84 -2.06 -15.74 6.54
CA LEU A 84 -2.00 -14.29 6.35
C LEU A 84 -0.52 -13.88 6.32
N SER A 85 0.21 -14.01 7.44
CA SER A 85 1.61 -13.57 7.57
C SER A 85 2.52 -13.96 6.40
N VAL A 86 2.40 -15.18 5.86
CA VAL A 86 3.16 -15.63 4.68
C VAL A 86 2.84 -14.80 3.44
N ILE A 87 1.55 -14.56 3.14
CA ILE A 87 1.11 -13.75 2.00
C ILE A 87 1.61 -12.30 2.16
N GLY A 88 1.52 -11.74 3.36
CA GLY A 88 1.91 -10.35 3.61
C GLY A 88 3.42 -10.18 3.55
N PHE A 89 4.19 -11.14 4.06
CA PHE A 89 5.63 -11.14 3.90
C PHE A 89 6.04 -11.25 2.43
N GLY A 90 5.38 -12.12 1.65
CA GLY A 90 5.58 -12.21 0.20
C GLY A 90 5.27 -10.88 -0.51
N GLY A 91 4.15 -10.24 -0.17
CA GLY A 91 3.78 -8.93 -0.67
C GLY A 91 4.84 -7.86 -0.37
N ASN A 92 5.30 -7.78 0.89
CA ASN A 92 6.37 -6.86 1.28
C ASN A 92 7.65 -7.10 0.46
N MET A 93 8.07 -8.36 0.29
CA MET A 93 9.23 -8.67 -0.53
C MET A 93 9.07 -8.17 -1.98
N CYS A 94 7.89 -8.35 -2.56
CA CYS A 94 7.56 -7.87 -3.90
C CYS A 94 7.59 -6.34 -4.02
N ILE A 95 6.98 -5.58 -3.09
CA ILE A 95 6.98 -4.10 -3.18
C ILE A 95 8.38 -3.53 -3.01
N PHE A 96 9.15 -4.00 -2.03
CA PHE A 96 10.47 -3.43 -1.75
C PHE A 96 11.51 -3.80 -2.83
N LYS A 97 11.46 -5.03 -3.37
CA LYS A 97 12.25 -5.38 -4.58
C LYS A 97 11.75 -4.62 -5.82
N GLY A 98 10.44 -4.45 -5.95
CA GLY A 98 9.83 -3.63 -7.00
C GLY A 98 10.35 -2.19 -6.97
N ILE A 99 10.41 -1.58 -5.79
CA ILE A 99 10.98 -0.23 -5.59
C ILE A 99 12.46 -0.19 -5.96
N GLU A 100 13.24 -1.20 -5.58
CA GLU A 100 14.67 -1.29 -5.90
C GLU A 100 14.91 -1.26 -7.41
N TYR A 101 14.14 -2.05 -8.18
CA TYR A 101 14.24 -2.15 -9.63
C TYR A 101 13.52 -1.04 -10.41
N SER A 102 12.60 -0.31 -9.78
CA SER A 102 11.83 0.76 -10.41
C SER A 102 11.96 2.08 -9.62
N SER A 103 10.85 2.68 -9.20
CA SER A 103 10.80 3.95 -8.48
C SER A 103 9.80 3.90 -7.32
N PRO A 104 10.02 4.70 -6.26
CA PRO A 104 9.06 4.81 -5.16
C PRO A 104 7.71 5.38 -5.62
N THR A 105 7.69 6.30 -6.59
CA THR A 105 6.47 6.88 -7.15
C THR A 105 5.63 5.84 -7.90
N LEU A 106 6.27 4.93 -8.64
CA LEU A 106 5.56 3.83 -9.30
C LEU A 106 4.95 2.89 -8.25
N ALA A 107 5.69 2.56 -7.19
CA ALA A 107 5.20 1.70 -6.12
C ALA A 107 4.01 2.30 -5.36
N THR A 108 4.03 3.60 -5.07
CA THR A 108 2.89 4.29 -4.46
C THR A 108 1.68 4.31 -5.38
N ALA A 109 1.88 4.60 -6.67
CA ALA A 109 0.79 4.60 -7.64
C ALA A 109 0.17 3.20 -7.80
N MET A 110 0.99 2.15 -7.83
CA MET A 110 0.52 0.76 -7.85
C MET A 110 -0.22 0.40 -6.57
N SER A 111 0.26 0.84 -5.39
CA SER A 111 -0.44 0.63 -4.12
C SER A 111 -1.85 1.20 -4.13
N ASN A 112 -2.06 2.33 -4.81
CA ASN A 112 -3.38 2.98 -4.93
C ASN A 112 -4.35 2.20 -5.83
N LEU A 113 -3.85 1.23 -6.60
CA LEU A 113 -4.66 0.29 -7.39
C LEU A 113 -5.10 -0.93 -6.58
N SER A 114 -4.57 -1.16 -5.37
CA SER A 114 -4.97 -2.28 -4.51
C SER A 114 -6.50 -2.43 -4.36
N PRO A 115 -7.30 -1.36 -4.09
CA PRO A 115 -8.76 -1.50 -4.05
C PRO A 115 -9.38 -1.94 -5.38
N ALA A 116 -8.81 -1.54 -6.53
CA ALA A 116 -9.27 -1.98 -7.83
C ALA A 116 -9.00 -3.47 -8.06
N PHE A 117 -7.78 -3.95 -7.75
CA PHE A 117 -7.45 -5.38 -7.80
C PHE A 117 -8.30 -6.20 -6.83
N THR A 118 -8.56 -5.68 -5.62
CA THR A 118 -9.41 -6.33 -4.62
C THR A 118 -10.83 -6.50 -5.13
N PHE A 119 -11.41 -5.46 -5.75
CA PHE A 119 -12.75 -5.56 -6.35
C PHE A 119 -12.81 -6.58 -7.49
N VAL A 120 -11.82 -6.56 -8.39
CA VAL A 120 -11.73 -7.52 -9.51
C VAL A 120 -11.65 -8.95 -8.99
N LEU A 121 -10.79 -9.23 -8.00
CA LEU A 121 -10.68 -10.55 -7.38
C LEU A 121 -11.97 -10.96 -6.67
N ALA A 122 -12.64 -10.05 -5.96
CA ALA A 122 -13.91 -10.33 -5.31
C ALA A 122 -15.01 -10.73 -6.31
N VAL A 123 -15.02 -10.12 -7.51
CA VAL A 123 -15.92 -10.51 -8.61
C VAL A 123 -15.54 -11.89 -9.16
N ILE A 124 -14.25 -12.16 -9.40
CA ILE A 124 -13.76 -13.44 -9.92
C ILE A 124 -14.09 -14.59 -8.96
N PHE A 125 -13.89 -14.40 -7.66
CA PHE A 125 -14.25 -15.37 -6.63
C PHE A 125 -15.75 -15.44 -6.32
N ARG A 126 -16.59 -14.70 -7.06
CA ARG A 126 -18.05 -14.60 -6.85
C ARG A 126 -18.44 -14.18 -5.43
N MET A 127 -17.55 -13.48 -4.72
CA MET A 127 -17.86 -12.86 -3.42
C MET A 127 -18.70 -11.58 -3.62
N GLU A 128 -18.53 -10.91 -4.76
CA GLU A 128 -19.33 -9.76 -5.16
C GLU A 128 -20.16 -10.09 -6.41
N THR A 129 -21.47 -9.87 -6.37
CA THR A 129 -22.33 -9.96 -7.56
C THR A 129 -22.41 -8.61 -8.27
N LEU A 130 -22.10 -8.61 -9.57
CA LEU A 130 -22.19 -7.42 -10.42
C LEU A 130 -23.66 -7.16 -10.79
N ASP A 131 -24.39 -6.52 -9.88
CA ASP A 131 -25.72 -5.97 -10.16
C ASP A 131 -25.61 -4.45 -10.31
N PHE A 132 -25.54 -3.98 -11.56
CA PHE A 132 -25.45 -2.55 -11.88
C PHE A 132 -26.70 -1.75 -11.49
N ARG A 133 -27.74 -2.40 -10.96
CA ARG A 133 -28.88 -1.72 -10.34
C ARG A 133 -28.63 -1.38 -8.88
N ARG A 134 -27.68 -2.05 -8.21
CA ARG A 134 -27.32 -1.79 -6.81
C ARG A 134 -26.36 -0.61 -6.72
N SER A 135 -26.71 0.35 -5.87
CA SER A 135 -25.88 1.52 -5.57
C SER A 135 -24.49 1.15 -5.06
N SER A 136 -24.36 0.06 -4.28
CA SER A 136 -23.08 -0.47 -3.81
C SER A 136 -22.15 -0.87 -4.97
N THR A 137 -22.67 -1.62 -5.95
CA THR A 137 -21.88 -2.09 -7.10
C THR A 137 -21.49 -0.92 -8.02
N ILE A 138 -22.40 0.05 -8.22
CA ILE A 138 -22.10 1.29 -8.95
C ILE A 138 -20.98 2.06 -8.23
N ALA A 139 -21.10 2.29 -6.93
CA ALA A 139 -20.11 3.03 -6.14
C ALA A 139 -18.74 2.35 -6.17
N LYS A 140 -18.69 1.02 -6.04
CA LYS A 140 -17.44 0.25 -6.15
C LYS A 140 -16.82 0.40 -7.55
N THR A 141 -17.62 0.28 -8.61
CA THR A 141 -17.15 0.40 -10.00
C THR A 141 -16.63 1.80 -10.33
N ILE A 142 -17.33 2.85 -9.88
CA ILE A 142 -16.85 4.23 -10.05
C ILE A 142 -15.57 4.45 -9.24
N GLY A 143 -15.51 3.93 -8.01
CA GLY A 143 -14.32 3.99 -7.16
C GLY A 143 -13.11 3.31 -7.79
N THR A 144 -13.27 2.15 -8.44
CA THR A 144 -12.17 1.48 -9.14
C THR A 144 -11.70 2.25 -10.36
N LEU A 145 -12.61 2.79 -11.17
CA LEU A 145 -12.27 3.64 -12.33
C LEU A 145 -11.52 4.90 -11.89
N LEU A 146 -11.95 5.52 -10.79
CA LEU A 146 -11.32 6.70 -10.24
C LEU A 146 -9.92 6.37 -9.68
N SER A 147 -9.75 5.23 -9.01
CA SER A 147 -8.46 4.72 -8.53
C SER A 147 -7.48 4.47 -9.69
N ILE A 148 -7.92 3.80 -10.75
CA ILE A 148 -7.10 3.55 -11.96
C ILE A 148 -6.68 4.87 -12.61
N SER A 149 -7.65 5.77 -12.78
CA SER A 149 -7.40 7.08 -13.39
C SER A 149 -6.43 7.91 -12.55
N GLY A 150 -6.60 7.93 -11.22
CA GLY A 150 -5.70 8.61 -10.29
C GLY A 150 -4.26 8.08 -10.33
N ALA A 151 -4.09 6.75 -10.38
CA ALA A 151 -2.78 6.13 -10.51
C ALA A 151 -2.11 6.45 -11.85
N LEU A 152 -2.87 6.39 -12.96
CA LEU A 152 -2.36 6.74 -14.29
C LEU A 152 -1.94 8.22 -14.35
N ILE A 153 -2.75 9.12 -13.80
CA ILE A 153 -2.39 10.55 -13.71
C ILE A 153 -1.12 10.70 -12.88
N ALA A 154 -1.01 10.07 -11.71
CA ALA A 154 0.18 10.18 -10.86
C ALA A 154 1.47 9.69 -11.54
N ILE A 155 1.38 8.66 -12.40
CA ILE A 155 2.54 8.12 -13.14
C ILE A 155 2.87 8.95 -14.38
N LEU A 156 1.86 9.39 -15.13
CA LEU A 156 2.03 10.12 -16.39
C LEU A 156 2.24 11.62 -16.17
N TYR A 157 1.87 12.15 -15.01
CA TYR A 157 2.07 13.55 -14.68
C TYR A 157 3.56 13.81 -14.45
N LYS A 158 4.19 14.38 -15.47
CA LYS A 158 5.59 14.80 -15.44
C LYS A 158 5.69 16.07 -14.61
N GLY A 159 5.84 15.92 -13.29
CA GLY A 159 5.97 17.05 -12.38
C GLY A 159 7.18 17.92 -12.71
N THR A 160 6.99 19.24 -12.72
CA THR A 160 8.08 20.22 -12.80
C THR A 160 9.02 20.03 -11.62
N LYS A 161 10.34 19.94 -11.85
CA LYS A 161 11.34 19.82 -10.79
C LYS A 161 11.35 21.12 -9.96
N ILE A 162 10.83 21.06 -8.73
CA ILE A 162 10.65 22.25 -7.88
C ILE A 162 11.96 22.66 -7.17
N PHE A 163 12.92 21.74 -7.04
CA PHE A 163 14.24 22.03 -6.47
C PHE A 163 15.32 22.12 -7.57
N SER A 164 15.42 23.30 -8.18
CA SER A 164 16.62 23.70 -8.94
C SER A 164 17.63 24.27 -7.95
N SER A 165 18.51 23.43 -7.40
CA SER A 165 19.69 23.92 -6.70
C SER A 165 20.73 24.40 -7.72
N PRO A 166 21.25 25.64 -7.63
CA PRO A 166 22.33 26.10 -8.49
C PRO A 166 23.66 25.61 -7.90
N SER A 167 24.05 24.39 -8.20
CA SER A 167 25.39 23.91 -7.87
C SER A 167 26.00 23.17 -9.04
N LYS A 168 26.86 23.90 -9.74
CA LYS A 168 28.02 23.49 -10.54
C LYS A 168 27.86 22.22 -11.38
N GLU A 169 27.86 22.47 -12.70
CA GLU A 169 28.17 21.55 -13.79
C GLU A 169 28.73 20.19 -13.36
N THR A 170 27.83 19.23 -13.26
CA THR A 170 28.07 17.85 -13.69
C THR A 170 26.86 17.49 -14.54
N PRO A 171 27.00 16.87 -15.72
CA PRO A 171 25.86 16.52 -16.56
C PRO A 171 25.12 15.36 -15.90
N PHE A 172 24.33 15.66 -14.88
CA PHE A 172 23.46 14.71 -14.20
C PHE A 172 22.18 14.59 -15.03
N SER A 173 22.32 13.88 -16.15
CA SER A 173 21.26 13.43 -17.03
C SER A 173 20.44 12.32 -16.36
N VAL A 174 19.71 12.66 -15.30
CA VAL A 174 18.80 11.73 -14.58
C VAL A 174 17.74 11.12 -15.51
N PHE A 175 17.44 11.79 -16.62
CA PHE A 175 16.49 11.30 -17.62
C PHE A 175 17.13 10.61 -18.82
N ASP A 176 18.43 10.75 -19.04
CA ASP A 176 19.12 10.25 -20.23
C ASP A 176 20.05 9.06 -19.94
N TYR A 177 20.51 8.90 -18.68
CA TYR A 177 21.31 7.74 -18.30
C TYR A 177 20.48 6.45 -18.11
N SER A 178 19.18 6.57 -17.82
CA SER A 178 18.30 5.40 -17.61
C SER A 178 17.73 4.81 -18.89
N LEU A 179 17.79 5.52 -20.03
CA LEU A 179 17.26 5.00 -21.29
C LEU A 179 18.30 4.18 -22.06
N ARG A 180 19.60 4.39 -21.82
CA ARG A 180 20.68 3.91 -22.70
C ARG A 180 21.58 2.83 -22.10
N THR A 181 21.46 2.47 -20.83
CA THR A 181 22.21 1.31 -20.27
C THR A 181 21.33 0.49 -19.30
N SER A 182 21.10 -0.79 -19.64
CA SER A 182 20.39 -1.81 -18.84
C SER A 182 18.84 -1.74 -18.80
N GLN A 183 18.23 -2.11 -19.92
CA GLN A 183 16.79 -2.15 -20.17
C GLN A 183 15.96 -3.37 -19.64
N PRO A 184 16.43 -4.37 -18.84
CA PRO A 184 15.55 -5.44 -18.35
C PRO A 184 14.93 -5.22 -16.95
N ASN A 185 15.51 -4.39 -16.09
CA ASN A 185 15.16 -4.40 -14.65
C ASN A 185 13.88 -3.63 -14.32
N TRP A 186 13.56 -2.55 -15.04
CA TRP A 186 12.39 -1.71 -14.71
C TRP A 186 11.05 -2.42 -14.95
N VAL A 187 10.97 -3.26 -16.00
CA VAL A 187 9.80 -4.11 -16.29
C VAL A 187 9.61 -5.14 -15.18
N LEU A 188 10.70 -5.76 -14.73
CA LEU A 188 10.68 -6.69 -13.59
C LEU A 188 10.21 -5.97 -12.31
N GLY A 189 10.65 -4.73 -12.09
CA GLY A 189 10.17 -3.88 -11.00
C GLY A 189 8.66 -3.64 -11.07
N GLY A 190 8.14 -3.28 -12.24
CA GLY A 190 6.70 -3.14 -12.48
C GLY A 190 5.92 -4.44 -12.24
N LEU A 191 6.43 -5.58 -12.74
CA LEU A 191 5.80 -6.89 -12.55
C LEU A 191 5.74 -7.29 -11.07
N LEU A 192 6.83 -7.03 -10.31
CA LEU A 192 6.86 -7.25 -8.87
C LEU A 192 5.86 -6.35 -8.13
N LEU A 193 5.66 -5.11 -8.57
CA LEU A 193 4.64 -4.23 -8.01
C LEU A 193 3.22 -4.70 -8.31
N VAL A 194 2.95 -5.22 -9.51
CA VAL A 194 1.67 -5.86 -9.84
C VAL A 194 1.45 -7.08 -8.96
N ALA A 195 2.46 -7.93 -8.79
CA ALA A 195 2.40 -9.09 -7.89
C ALA A 195 2.10 -8.66 -6.45
N PHE A 196 2.70 -7.56 -5.97
CA PHE A 196 2.37 -6.96 -4.69
C PHE A 196 0.88 -6.56 -4.60
N CYS A 197 0.34 -5.84 -5.60
CA CYS A 197 -1.07 -5.43 -5.61
C CYS A 197 -2.03 -6.63 -5.57
N VAL A 198 -1.69 -7.73 -6.25
CA VAL A 198 -2.47 -8.98 -6.20
C VAL A 198 -2.36 -9.62 -4.83
N LEU A 199 -1.15 -9.77 -4.27
CA LEU A 199 -0.93 -10.38 -2.96
C LEU A 199 -1.62 -9.61 -1.82
N VAL A 200 -1.54 -8.27 -1.83
CA VAL A 200 -2.21 -7.43 -0.82
C VAL A 200 -3.73 -7.50 -0.97
N SER A 201 -4.25 -7.62 -2.21
CA SER A 201 -5.68 -7.80 -2.44
C SER A 201 -6.19 -9.16 -1.93
N ILE A 202 -5.42 -10.23 -2.16
CA ILE A 202 -5.70 -11.55 -1.59
C ILE A 202 -5.65 -11.50 -0.06
N TRP A 203 -4.65 -10.83 0.51
CA TRP A 203 -4.55 -10.62 1.95
C TRP A 203 -5.82 -9.95 2.50
N TYR A 204 -6.28 -8.84 1.89
CA TYR A 204 -7.49 -8.15 2.34
C TYR A 204 -8.73 -9.03 2.28
N ILE A 205 -8.89 -9.83 1.21
CA ILE A 205 -10.03 -10.75 1.08
C ILE A 205 -9.98 -11.82 2.19
N LEU A 206 -8.81 -12.41 2.44
CA LEU A 206 -8.64 -13.42 3.49
C LEU A 206 -8.84 -12.83 4.89
N GLN A 207 -8.38 -11.60 5.12
CA GLN A 207 -8.60 -10.90 6.38
C GLN A 207 -10.09 -10.61 6.61
N GLN A 208 -10.82 -10.14 5.59
CA GLN A 208 -12.25 -9.92 5.69
C GLN A 208 -13.00 -11.24 5.96
N LEU A 209 -12.62 -12.33 5.30
CA LEU A 209 -13.20 -13.65 5.52
C LEU A 209 -12.93 -14.16 6.95
N LEU A 210 -11.77 -13.81 7.52
CA LEU A 210 -11.41 -14.15 8.90
C LEU A 210 -12.28 -13.40 9.91
N GLU A 211 -12.59 -12.12 9.68
CA GLU A 211 -13.39 -11.31 10.61
C GLU A 211 -14.89 -11.66 10.59
N LEU A 212 -15.37 -12.30 9.52
CA LEU A 212 -16.78 -12.70 9.35
C LEU A 212 -17.12 -14.09 9.94
N LEU A 213 -16.14 -14.84 10.46
CA LEU A 213 -16.25 -16.21 10.95
C LEU A 213 -15.93 -16.30 12.45
#